data_AF-A0A2X2Y423-F1
#
_entry.id   AF-A0A2X2Y423-F1
#
_cell.length_a   1.000
_cell.length_b   1.000
_cell.length_c   1.000
_cell.angle_alpha   90.00
_cell.angle_beta   90.00
_cell.angle_gamma   90.00
#
_symmetry.space_group_name_H-M   'P 1'
#
loop_
_entity.id
_entity.type
_entity.pdbx_description
1 polymer ?
#
loop_
_entity_poly.entity_id
_entity_poly.type
_entity_poly.pdbx_seq_one_letter_code
_entity_poly.pdbx_strand_id
1 'polypeptide(L)'
;MTTRDINEIIDKIENTYPEGSEVAMTLAEKLRQEGIEKGIEKGIEKGREEGETKALIKTAIKLLTRKFGILPEELKMKISKLDTTTLEVIIEGILDYKSLEDVKKYIQ
;
A
#
# COMPACT_ATOMS: atom_id res chain seq x y z
N MET A 1 29.04 7.05 0.27
CA MET A 1 29.77 5.94 -0.36
C MET A 1 29.44 5.93 -1.83
N THR A 2 30.46 6.03 -2.68
CA THR A 2 30.37 6.08 -4.14
C THR A 2 30.76 4.74 -4.76
N THR A 3 30.47 4.54 -6.05
CA THR A 3 30.90 3.34 -6.78
C THR A 3 32.41 3.17 -6.79
N ARG A 4 33.18 4.28 -6.78
CA ARG A 4 34.65 4.23 -6.68
C ARG A 4 35.10 3.67 -5.33
N ASP A 5 34.48 4.12 -4.24
CA ASP A 5 34.80 3.64 -2.89
C ASP A 5 34.54 2.12 -2.76
N ILE A 6 33.50 1.61 -3.42
CA ILE A 6 33.16 0.18 -3.42
C ILE A 6 34.21 -0.63 -4.19
N ASN A 7 34.63 -0.17 -5.37
CA ASN A 7 35.63 -0.85 -6.17
C ASN A 7 36.98 -0.93 -5.46
N GLU A 8 37.40 0.15 -4.78
CA GLU A 8 38.63 0.13 -3.97
C GLU A 8 38.58 -0.88 -2.81
N ILE A 9 37.39 -1.12 -2.24
CA ILE A 9 37.20 -2.13 -1.18
C ILE A 9 37.28 -3.53 -1.78
N ILE A 10 36.64 -3.77 -2.92
CA ILE A 10 36.67 -5.06 -3.62
C ILE A 10 38.10 -5.42 -3.99
N ASP A 11 38.84 -4.49 -4.63
CA ASP A 11 40.24 -4.70 -5.03
C ASP A 11 41.13 -5.04 -3.82
N LYS A 12 40.92 -4.39 -2.68
CA LYS A 12 41.68 -4.69 -1.45
C LYS A 12 41.36 -6.08 -0.90
N ILE A 13 40.10 -6.50 -0.92
CA ILE A 13 39.69 -7.83 -0.44
C ILE A 13 40.26 -8.91 -1.35
N GLU A 14 40.16 -8.74 -2.67
CA GLU A 14 40.71 -9.70 -3.65
C GLU A 14 42.21 -9.92 -3.48
N ASN A 15 42.98 -8.85 -3.25
CA ASN A 15 44.44 -8.95 -3.12
C ASN A 15 44.92 -9.39 -1.73
N THR A 16 44.11 -9.24 -0.68
CA THR A 16 44.51 -9.55 0.71
C THR A 16 43.97 -10.88 1.19
N TYR A 17 42.76 -11.25 0.75
CA TYR A 17 42.06 -12.47 1.16
C TYR A 17 41.11 -12.93 0.03
N PRO A 18 41.65 -13.61 -0.99
CA PRO A 18 40.92 -13.98 -2.21
C PRO A 18 39.64 -14.78 -1.93
N GLU A 19 39.70 -15.74 -0.99
CA GLU A 19 38.55 -16.54 -0.57
C GLU A 19 37.45 -15.68 0.08
N GLY A 20 37.84 -14.60 0.75
CA GLY A 20 36.90 -13.62 1.28
C GLY A 20 36.19 -12.81 0.21
N SER A 21 36.79 -12.63 -0.97
CA SER A 21 36.13 -11.94 -2.09
C SER A 21 34.95 -12.75 -2.62
N GLU A 22 35.13 -14.05 -2.86
CA GLU A 22 34.02 -14.93 -3.29
C GLU A 22 32.90 -14.99 -2.25
N VAL A 23 33.25 -15.09 -0.96
CA VAL A 23 32.27 -15.07 0.13
C VAL A 23 31.54 -13.72 0.18
N ALA A 24 32.24 -12.60 0.01
CA ALA A 24 31.64 -11.27 -0.01
C ALA A 24 30.70 -11.07 -1.20
N MET A 25 31.07 -11.53 -2.41
CA MET A 25 30.20 -11.49 -3.59
C MET A 25 28.95 -12.35 -3.39
N THR A 26 29.10 -13.56 -2.85
CA THR A 26 27.97 -14.46 -2.55
C THR A 26 27.02 -13.84 -1.52
N LEU A 27 27.58 -13.23 -0.48
CA LEU A 27 26.79 -12.53 0.53
C LEU A 27 26.07 -11.32 -0.06
N ALA A 28 26.73 -10.53 -0.90
CA ALA A 28 26.13 -9.40 -1.59
C ALA A 28 24.97 -9.83 -2.49
N GLU A 29 25.13 -10.92 -3.24
CA GLU A 29 24.06 -11.49 -4.06
C GLU A 29 22.88 -11.93 -3.20
N LYS A 30 23.14 -12.63 -2.09
CA LYS A 30 22.11 -13.06 -1.16
C LYS A 30 21.34 -11.88 -0.59
N LEU A 31 22.03 -10.84 -0.13
CA LEU A 31 21.40 -9.62 0.41
C LEU A 31 20.59 -8.88 -0.66
N ARG A 32 21.07 -8.85 -1.91
CA ARG A 32 20.34 -8.28 -3.05
C ARG A 32 19.05 -9.04 -3.32
N GLN A 33 19.13 -10.38 -3.37
CA GLN A 33 17.97 -11.25 -3.57
C GLN A 33 16.94 -11.07 -2.45
N GLU A 34 17.37 -11.12 -1.19
CA GLU A 34 16.48 -10.86 -0.03
C GLU A 34 15.85 -9.47 -0.08
N GLY A 35 16.61 -8.45 -0.52
CA GLY A 35 16.10 -7.09 -0.69
C GLY A 35 15.01 -6.99 -1.75
N ILE A 36 15.19 -7.68 -2.88
CA ILE A 36 14.18 -7.76 -3.95
C ILE A 36 12.94 -8.49 -3.46
N GLU A 37 13.10 -9.65 -2.81
CA GLU A 37 12.00 -10.46 -2.29
C GLU A 37 11.16 -9.68 -1.27
N LYS A 38 11.80 -9.06 -0.27
CA LYS A 38 11.13 -8.18 0.71
C LYS A 38 10.47 -6.97 0.05
N GLY A 39 11.06 -6.43 -1.01
CA GLY A 39 10.50 -5.33 -1.79
C GLY A 39 9.21 -5.73 -2.51
N ILE A 40 9.20 -6.91 -3.13
CA ILE A 40 8.03 -7.48 -3.80
C ILE A 40 6.92 -7.76 -2.79
N GLU A 41 7.23 -8.41 -1.67
CA GLU A 41 6.26 -8.74 -0.62
C GLU A 41 5.55 -7.48 -0.09
N LYS A 42 6.31 -6.46 0.31
CA LYS A 42 5.77 -5.17 0.76
C LYS A 42 4.96 -4.46 -0.32
N GLY A 43 5.39 -4.56 -1.58
CA GLY A 43 4.69 -3.98 -2.72
C GLY A 43 3.33 -4.63 -2.96
N ILE A 44 3.26 -5.95 -2.87
CA ILE A 44 2.02 -6.72 -2.99
C ILE A 44 1.07 -6.41 -1.84
N GLU A 45 1.55 -6.41 -0.60
CA GLU A 45 0.74 -6.12 0.59
C GLU A 45 0.12 -4.72 0.51
N LYS A 46 0.96 -3.69 0.28
CA LYS A 46 0.49 -2.32 0.11
C LYS A 46 -0.47 -2.17 -1.07
N GLY A 47 -0.19 -2.83 -2.19
CA GLY A 47 -1.06 -2.84 -3.36
C GLY A 47 -2.43 -3.44 -3.07
N ARG A 48 -2.49 -4.52 -2.28
CA ARG A 48 -3.73 -5.17 -1.85
C ARG A 48 -4.55 -4.23 -0.96
N GLU A 49 -3.94 -3.64 0.07
CA GLU A 49 -4.61 -2.71 0.99
C GLU A 49 -5.15 -1.46 0.28
N GLU A 50 -4.34 -0.85 -0.60
CA GLU A 50 -4.77 0.30 -1.39
C GLU A 50 -5.92 -0.08 -2.35
N GLY A 51 -5.84 -1.25 -2.97
CA GLY A 51 -6.85 -1.77 -3.88
C GLY A 51 -8.19 -2.01 -3.18
N GLU A 52 -8.14 -2.64 -2.00
CA GLU A 52 -9.28 -2.90 -1.12
C GLU A 52 -9.95 -1.59 -0.70
N THR A 53 -9.18 -0.63 -0.19
CA THR A 53 -9.68 0.70 0.21
C THR A 53 -10.35 1.42 -0.95
N LYS A 54 -9.69 1.47 -2.13
CA LYS A 54 -10.26 2.11 -3.34
C LYS A 54 -11.56 1.42 -3.79
N ALA A 55 -11.63 0.10 -3.69
CA ALA A 55 -12.83 -0.67 -4.04
C ALA A 55 -13.99 -0.37 -3.09
N LEU A 56 -13.73 -0.31 -1.77
CA LEU A 56 -14.74 0.05 -0.76
C LEU A 56 -15.25 1.48 -0.98
N ILE A 57 -14.37 2.46 -1.17
CA ILE A 57 -14.76 3.86 -1.46
C ILE A 57 -15.69 3.92 -2.68
N LYS A 58 -15.28 3.31 -3.80
CA LYS A 58 -16.05 3.29 -5.04
C LYS A 58 -17.41 2.60 -4.85
N THR A 59 -17.43 1.51 -4.07
CA THR A 59 -18.65 0.75 -3.79
C THR A 59 -19.62 1.56 -2.94
N ALA A 60 -19.16 2.14 -1.84
CA ALA A 60 -19.96 3.01 -0.98
C ALA A 60 -20.59 4.16 -1.77
N ILE A 61 -19.78 4.92 -2.54
CA ILE A 61 -20.26 6.03 -3.36
C ILE A 61 -21.30 5.55 -4.38
N LYS A 62 -21.03 4.43 -5.09
CA LYS A 62 -21.96 3.90 -6.12
C LYS A 62 -23.29 3.47 -5.50
N LEU A 63 -23.27 2.79 -4.37
CA LEU A 63 -24.46 2.31 -3.67
C LEU A 63 -25.30 3.46 -3.13
N LEU A 64 -24.66 4.42 -2.45
CA LEU A 64 -25.31 5.63 -1.95
C LEU A 64 -25.90 6.46 -3.10
N THR A 65 -25.17 6.60 -4.21
CA THR A 65 -25.65 7.30 -5.41
C THR A 65 -26.88 6.60 -6.00
N ARG A 66 -26.87 5.27 -6.05
CA ARG A 66 -28.00 4.48 -6.55
C ARG A 66 -29.25 4.63 -5.67
N LYS A 67 -29.07 4.73 -4.36
CA LYS A 67 -30.17 4.80 -3.40
C LYS A 67 -30.75 6.20 -3.21
N PHE A 68 -29.89 7.21 -3.13
CA PHE A 68 -30.27 8.58 -2.77
C PHE A 68 -30.13 9.58 -3.92
N GLY A 69 -29.67 9.15 -5.10
CA GLY A 69 -29.40 10.02 -6.23
C GLY A 69 -28.01 10.64 -6.18
N ILE A 70 -27.80 11.70 -6.96
CA ILE A 70 -26.47 12.33 -7.09
C ILE A 70 -25.98 12.82 -5.73
N LEU A 71 -24.82 12.31 -5.29
CA LEU A 71 -24.21 12.75 -4.04
C LEU A 71 -23.48 14.08 -4.20
N PRO A 72 -23.57 14.99 -3.21
CA PRO A 72 -22.74 16.19 -3.15
C PRO A 72 -21.25 15.84 -3.19
N GLU A 73 -20.45 16.66 -3.87
CA GLU A 73 -19.01 16.36 -4.04
C GLU A 73 -18.25 16.40 -2.71
N GLU A 74 -18.65 17.28 -1.79
CA GLU A 74 -18.13 17.31 -0.42
C GLU A 74 -18.30 15.96 0.28
N LEU A 75 -19.48 15.33 0.13
CA LEU A 75 -19.76 14.04 0.74
C LEU A 75 -18.87 12.94 0.16
N LYS A 76 -18.64 12.93 -1.16
CA LYS A 76 -17.73 11.97 -1.80
C LYS A 76 -16.29 12.15 -1.31
N MET A 77 -15.83 13.39 -1.18
CA MET A 77 -14.50 13.68 -0.63
C MET A 77 -14.36 13.19 0.80
N LYS A 78 -15.36 13.40 1.65
CA LYS A 78 -15.32 12.89 3.02
C LYS A 78 -15.33 11.36 3.05
N ILE A 79 -16.15 10.70 2.23
CA ILE A 79 -16.15 9.23 2.09
C ILE A 79 -14.78 8.69 1.65
N SER A 80 -14.10 9.37 0.72
CA SER A 80 -12.78 8.93 0.24
C SER A 80 -11.66 8.98 1.29
N LYS A 81 -11.90 9.61 2.45
CA LYS A 81 -10.95 9.73 3.55
C LYS A 81 -11.26 8.80 4.72
N LEU A 82 -12.35 8.04 4.64
CA LEU A 82 -12.74 7.08 5.67
C LEU A 82 -11.82 5.86 5.63
N ASP A 83 -11.63 5.25 6.80
CA ASP A 83 -10.99 3.93 6.92
C ASP A 83 -11.90 2.82 6.37
N THR A 84 -11.32 1.65 6.11
CA THR A 84 -12.00 0.49 5.53
C THR A 84 -13.16 0.02 6.40
N THR A 85 -13.01 -0.01 7.72
CA THR A 85 -14.06 -0.45 8.65
C THR A 85 -15.28 0.46 8.59
N THR A 86 -15.07 1.78 8.58
CA THR A 86 -16.18 2.73 8.46
C THR A 86 -16.89 2.60 7.10
N LEU A 87 -16.13 2.37 6.02
CA LEU A 87 -16.70 2.13 4.69
C LEU A 87 -17.56 0.86 4.65
N GLU A 88 -17.11 -0.23 5.28
CA GLU A 88 -17.85 -1.49 5.38
C GLU A 88 -19.17 -1.29 6.12
N VAL A 89 -19.17 -0.59 7.27
CA VAL A 89 -20.41 -0.26 8.00
C VAL A 89 -21.40 0.54 7.13
N ILE A 90 -20.90 1.48 6.33
CA ILE A 90 -21.73 2.23 5.37
C ILE A 90 -22.28 1.29 4.29
N ILE A 91 -21.48 0.36 3.77
CA ILE A 91 -21.92 -0.57 2.73
C ILE A 91 -22.96 -1.57 3.26
N GLU A 92 -22.74 -2.15 4.44
CA GLU A 92 -23.64 -3.12 5.06
C GLU A 92 -24.99 -2.51 5.41
N GLY A 93 -25.00 -1.31 5.98
CA GLY A 93 -26.23 -0.61 6.37
C GLY A 93 -27.00 0.02 5.21
N ILE A 94 -26.54 -0.13 3.95
CA ILE A 94 -27.10 0.58 2.79
C ILE A 94 -28.62 0.40 2.64
N LEU A 95 -29.12 -0.80 2.94
CA LEU A 95 -30.54 -1.11 2.79
C LEU A 95 -31.40 -0.45 3.88
N ASP A 96 -30.83 -0.26 5.07
CA ASP A 96 -31.54 0.27 6.24
C ASP A 96 -31.56 1.80 6.32
N TYR A 97 -30.59 2.47 5.67
CA TYR A 97 -30.56 3.93 5.65
C TYR A 97 -31.80 4.52 4.95
N LYS A 98 -32.40 5.55 5.56
CA LYS A 98 -33.59 6.25 5.07
C LYS A 98 -33.22 7.56 4.38
N SER A 99 -32.11 8.19 4.77
CA SER A 99 -31.56 9.37 4.10
C SER A 99 -30.04 9.45 4.20
N LEU A 100 -29.45 10.48 3.58
CA LEU A 100 -28.00 10.73 3.68
C LEU A 100 -27.57 11.13 5.10
N GLU A 101 -28.49 11.61 5.94
CA GLU A 101 -28.24 11.95 7.34
C GLU A 101 -27.85 10.72 8.15
N ASP A 102 -28.44 9.55 7.85
CA ASP A 102 -28.07 8.28 8.47
C ASP A 102 -26.64 7.85 8.12
N VAL A 103 -26.08 8.37 7.04
CA VAL A 103 -24.71 8.08 6.60
C VAL A 103 -23.75 9.12 7.17
N LYS A 104 -24.17 10.37 7.24
CA LYS A 104 -23.37 11.49 7.79
C LYS A 104 -22.94 11.25 9.24
N LYS A 105 -23.65 10.42 10.03
CA LYS A 105 -23.20 10.05 11.39
C LYS A 105 -21.84 9.33 11.44
N TYR A 106 -21.41 8.75 10.33
CA TYR A 106 -20.10 8.09 10.20
C TYR A 106 -19.02 9.00 9.61
N ILE A 107 -19.39 10.23 9.27
CA ILE A 107 -18.58 11.14 8.49
C ILE A 107 -18.39 12.42 9.31
N GLN A 108 -17.17 12.64 9.81
CA GLN A 108 -16.81 13.89 10.50
C GLN A 108 -16.80 15.09 9.54
#